data_AF-A0A1M6L135-F1
#
_entry.id   AF-A0A1M6L135-F1
#
_cell.length_a   1.000
_cell.length_b   1.000
_cell.length_c   1.000
_cell.angle_alpha   90.00
_cell.angle_beta   90.00
_cell.angle_gamma   90.00
#
_symmetry.space_group_name_H-M   'P 1'
#
loop_
_entity.id
_entity.type
_entity.pdbx_description
1 polymer ?
#
loop_
_entity_poly.entity_id
_entity_poly.type
_entity_poly.pdbx_seq_one_letter_code
_entity_poly.pdbx_strand_id
1 'polypeptide(L)' 'MLADVNKTKEYSFQQAWKMLNKGDVMTSKDTGYSYKIDKSDKRNKLKFYNPVIAWWQECDYVLTKEIFGLWYTQF' A
#
# COMPACT_ATOMS: atom_id res chain seq x y z
N MET A 1 12.76 -6.63 -2.36
CA MET A 1 11.92 -6.65 -3.58
C MET A 1 10.56 -7.20 -3.16
N LEU A 2 9.47 -6.45 -3.30
CA LEU A 2 8.12 -6.98 -3.07
C LEU A 2 7.80 -7.89 -4.26
N ALA A 3 8.16 -9.16 -4.14
CA ALA A 3 8.29 -10.08 -5.27
C ALA A 3 6.95 -10.54 -5.85
N ASP A 4 5.83 -10.34 -5.15
CA ASP A 4 4.53 -10.93 -5.52
C ASP A 4 3.42 -9.90 -5.83
N VAL A 5 3.79 -8.74 -6.39
CA VAL A 5 2.76 -7.78 -6.85
C VAL A 5 2.10 -8.35 -8.08
N ASN A 6 0.84 -8.80 -7.95
CA ASN A 6 0.05 -9.20 -9.10
C ASN A 6 -0.32 -7.96 -9.94
N LYS A 7 0.49 -7.67 -10.96
CA LYS A 7 0.30 -6.54 -11.87
C LYS A 7 -0.79 -6.74 -12.93
N THR A 8 -1.48 -7.89 -12.92
CA THR A 8 -2.53 -8.20 -13.92
C THR A 8 -3.89 -7.61 -13.58
N LYS A 9 -4.12 -7.22 -12.31
CA LYS A 9 -5.37 -6.60 -11.86
C LYS A 9 -5.10 -5.24 -11.25
N GLU A 10 -5.83 -4.26 -11.77
CA GLU A 10 -5.73 -2.86 -11.37
C GLU A 10 -7.02 -2.45 -10.64
N TYR A 11 -6.83 -1.67 -9.58
CA TYR A 11 -7.90 -1.25 -8.68
C TYR A 11 -7.91 0.27 -8.56
N SER A 12 -9.11 0.84 -8.40
CA SER A 12 -9.23 2.21 -7.92
C SER A 12 -8.73 2.32 -6.48
N PHE A 13 -8.36 3.52 -6.03
CA PHE A 13 -7.94 3.75 -4.65
C PHE A 13 -8.94 3.20 -3.62
N GLN A 14 -10.25 3.43 -3.80
CA GLN A 14 -11.28 2.93 -2.89
C GLN A 14 -11.32 1.40 -2.80
N GLN A 15 -11.12 0.69 -3.91
CA GLN A 15 -11.08 -0.76 -3.94
C GLN A 15 -9.81 -1.28 -3.25
N ALA A 16 -8.66 -0.72 -3.58
CA ALA A 16 -7.38 -1.08 -2.98
C ALA A 16 -7.36 -0.80 -1.47
N TRP A 17 -7.92 0.32 -1.03
CA TRP A 17 -8.03 0.68 0.39
C TRP A 17 -8.89 -0.33 1.18
N LYS A 18 -9.94 -0.88 0.57
CA LYS A 18 -10.74 -1.95 1.21
C LYS A 18 -9.91 -3.22 1.41
N MET A 19 -9.05 -3.57 0.45
CA MET A 19 -8.13 -4.71 0.56
C MET A 19 -7.03 -4.45 1.59
N LEU A 20 -6.46 -3.24 1.60
CA LEU A 20 -5.50 -2.79 2.61
C LEU A 20 -6.05 -2.97 4.04
N ASN A 21 -7.33 -2.60 4.25
CA ASN A 21 -8.00 -2.80 5.54
C ASN A 21 -8.22 -4.28 5.90
N LYS A 22 -8.22 -5.19 4.94
CA LYS A 22 -8.31 -6.64 5.18
C LYS A 22 -6.96 -7.25 5.57
N GLY A 23 -5.86 -6.58 5.26
CA GLY A 23 -4.50 -7.02 5.60
C GLY A 23 -3.56 -7.06 4.41
N ASP A 24 -4.07 -6.83 3.20
CA ASP A 24 -3.30 -6.82 1.97
C ASP A 24 -2.32 -5.64 1.92
N VAL A 25 -1.31 -5.74 1.06
CA VAL A 25 -0.45 -4.63 0.65
C VAL A 25 -1.02 -4.01 -0.63
N MET A 26 -1.13 -2.69 -0.68
CA MET A 26 -1.45 -1.96 -1.91
C MET A 26 -0.22 -1.24 -2.45
N THR A 27 -0.01 -1.26 -3.76
CA THR A 27 1.13 -0.59 -4.42
C THR A 27 0.63 0.37 -5.48
N SER A 28 1.07 1.63 -5.42
CA SER A 28 0.71 2.66 -6.38
C SER A 28 1.38 2.38 -7.72
N LYS A 29 0.61 2.46 -8.81
CA LYS A 29 1.16 2.38 -10.17
C LYS A 29 1.98 3.61 -10.54
N ASP A 30 1.64 4.78 -9.98
CA ASP A 30 2.25 6.06 -10.35
C ASP A 30 3.64 6.25 -9.72
N THR A 31 3.84 5.73 -8.52
CA THR A 31 5.09 5.91 -7.75
C THR A 31 5.83 4.60 -7.48
N GLY A 32 5.14 3.46 -7.58
CA GLY A 32 5.66 2.17 -7.12
C GLY A 32 5.70 2.05 -5.59
N TYR A 33 5.17 3.01 -4.83
CA TYR A 33 5.15 2.95 -3.38
C TYR A 33 4.11 1.97 -2.88
N SER A 34 4.52 1.17 -1.91
CA SER A 34 3.69 0.14 -1.30
C SER A 34 3.31 0.54 0.11
N TYR A 35 2.07 0.22 0.48
CA TYR A 35 1.48 0.56 1.76
C TYR A 35 0.84 -0.68 2.39
N LYS A 36 0.86 -0.75 3.72
CA LYS A 36 0.15 -1.76 4.51
C LYS A 36 -0.44 -1.14 5.77
N ILE A 37 -1.45 -1.78 6.34
CA ILE A 37 -1.92 -1.47 7.70
C ILE A 37 -1.30 -2.48 8.67
N ASP A 38 -0.55 -1.97 9.64
CA ASP A 38 -0.09 -2.75 10.78
C ASP A 38 -1.18 -2.75 11.86
N LYS A 39 -1.69 -3.94 12.17
CA LYS A 39 -2.74 -4.18 13.19
C LYS A 39 -2.19 -4.72 14.51
N SER A 40 -0.86 -4.79 14.68
CA SER A 40 -0.24 -5.30 15.91
C SER A 40 -0.40 -4.38 17.12
N ASP A 41 -0.69 -3.09 16.90
CA ASP A 41 -0.90 -2.09 17.95
C ASP A 41 -2.40 -1.79 18.12
N LYS A 42 -2.78 -1.20 19.28
CA LYS A 42 -4.17 -0.79 19.58
C LYS A 42 -4.74 0.21 18.58
N ARG A 43 -3.88 0.85 17.79
CA ARG A 43 -4.25 1.75 16.69
C ARG A 43 -3.71 1.15 15.40
N ASN A 44 -4.58 0.96 14.42
CA ASN A 44 -4.17 0.59 13.08
C ASN A 44 -3.21 1.66 12.54
N LYS A 45 -2.00 1.27 12.18
CA LYS A 45 -0.97 2.18 11.67
C LYS A 45 -0.75 1.97 10.19
N LEU A 46 -0.88 3.02 9.40
CA LEU A 46 -0.46 2.98 8.00
C LEU A 46 1.07 2.96 7.96
N LYS A 47 1.62 2.08 7.14
CA LYS A 47 3.06 2.02 6.88
C LYS A 47 3.32 2.06 5.39
N PHE A 48 4.32 2.82 4.97
CA PHE A 48 4.86 2.75 3.61
C PHE A 48 6.16 1.96 3.60
N TYR A 49 6.45 1.32 2.47
CA TYR A 49 7.74 0.64 2.28
C TYR A 49 8.78 1.66 1.81
N ASN A 50 9.76 1.95 2.66
CA ASN A 50 10.88 2.80 2.28
C ASN A 50 11.98 1.95 1.60
N PRO A 51 12.21 2.13 0.29
CA PRO A 51 13.20 1.34 -0.43
C PRO A 51 14.65 1.66 -0.03
N VAL A 52 14.92 2.86 0.51
CA VAL A 52 16.27 3.29 0.91
C VAL A 52 16.79 2.46 2.07
N ILE A 53 15.92 2.13 3.03
CA ILE A 53 16.26 1.32 4.20
C ILE A 53 15.67 -0.10 4.14
N ALA A 54 15.04 -0.45 3.02
CA ALA A 54 14.35 -1.72 2.79
C ALA A 54 13.35 -2.12 3.91
N TRP A 55 12.67 -1.15 4.53
CA TRP A 55 11.85 -1.36 5.72
C TRP A 55 10.51 -0.62 5.69
N TRP A 56 9.55 -1.10 6.48
CA TRP A 56 8.24 -0.47 6.65
C TRP A 56 8.28 0.64 7.70
N GLN A 57 7.96 1.86 7.29
CA GLN A 57 7.93 3.04 8.16
C GLN A 57 6.50 3.53 8.34
N GLU A 58 6.18 3.97 9.56
CA GLU A 58 4.88 4.60 9.85
C GLU A 58 4.72 5.87 9.02
N CYS A 59 3.53 6.08 8.47
CA CYS A 59 3.17 7.30 7.78
C CYS A 59 1.69 7.64 8.03
N ASP A 60 1.35 8.91 7.90
CA ASP A 60 -0.01 9.39 8.19
C ASP A 60 -0.91 9.43 6.95
N TYR A 61 -0.33 9.34 5.75
CA TYR A 61 -1.07 9.53 4.50
C TYR A 61 -0.45 8.80 3.31
N VAL A 62 -1.27 8.69 2.27
CA VAL A 62 -0.90 8.35 0.89
C VAL A 62 -0.82 9.66 0.10
N LEU A 63 0.09 9.77 -0.88
CA LEU A 63 0.25 11.02 -1.62
C LEU A 63 -1.01 11.32 -2.44
N THR A 64 -1.42 12.59 -2.48
CA THR A 64 -2.62 13.01 -3.22
C THR A 64 -2.61 12.56 -4.69
N LYS A 65 -1.44 12.60 -5.34
CA LYS A 65 -1.29 12.12 -6.72
C LYS A 65 -1.63 10.63 -6.89
N GLU A 66 -1.37 9.81 -5.88
CA GLU A 66 -1.61 8.37 -5.93
C GLU A 66 -3.09 8.02 -5.70
N ILE A 67 -3.84 8.89 -5.01
CA ILE A 67 -5.28 8.70 -4.74
C ILE A 67 -6.09 8.65 -6.04
N PHE A 68 -5.68 9.43 -7.04
CA PHE A 68 -6.32 9.46 -8.36
C PHE A 68 -5.75 8.41 -9.32
N GLY A 69 -4.70 7.69 -8.92
CA GLY A 69 -4.04 6.66 -9.70
C GLY A 69 -4.68 5.28 -9.56
N LEU A 70 -4.05 4.33 -10.24
CA LEU A 70 -4.40 2.91 -10.16
C LEU A 70 -3.46 2.17 -9.21
N TRP A 71 -3.97 1.08 -8.66
CA TRP A 71 -3.31 0.34 -7.59
C TRP A 71 -3.27 -1.15 -7.89
N TYR A 72 -2.19 -1.78 -7.47
CA TYR A 72 -2.06 -3.24 -7.39
C TYR A 72 -2.26 -3.69 -5.95
N THR A 73 -2.80 -4.88 -5.72
CA THR A 73 -2.96 -5.48 -4.38
C THR A 73 -2.34 -6.87 -4.32
N GLN A 74 -1.79 -7.23 -3.16
CA GLN A 74 -1.18 -8.54 -2.90
C GLN A 74 -1.37 -8.95 -1.43
N PHE A 75 -1.43 -10.26 -1.17
CA PHE A 75 -1.58 -10.86 0.15
C PHE A 75 -0.22 -11.17 0.78
#